data_AF-A0A6L8GEJ5-F1
#
_entry.id   AF-A0A6L8GEJ5-F1
#
_cell.length_a   1.000
_cell.length_b   1.000
_cell.length_c   1.000
_cell.angle_alpha   90.00
_cell.angle_beta   90.00
_cell.angle_gamma   90.00
#
_symmetry.space_group_name_H-M   'P 1'
#
loop_
_entity.id
_entity.type
_entity.pdbx_description
1 polymer ?
#
loop_
_entity_poly.entity_id
_entity_poly.type
_entity_poly.pdbx_seq_one_letter_code
_entity_poly.pdbx_strand_id
1 'polypeptide(L)'
;MTGRVDAEGGLLLTTPAVDAIDVLSRIGLRGTFDRWRGGARGLPEFTGELPVAALADEIESAGPGSVRALITVAGNPALSAPNGARLDRALGELDHMVAVDPYLNETTRHAHVVLPPAPPLARAHYDLALNVFAVRNVAKHAAPVVPRSPDERHDWEILGELAARVLAPRVFRRPALRAAGQLRPDRILDLLLRLGPHKLSLARLREAPHGLDLGPLQPGRVAARIVT
;
A
#
# COMPACT_ATOMS: atom_id res chain seq x y z
N MET A 1 -24.43 4.08 -18.12
CA MET A 1 -23.11 4.74 -18.24
C MET A 1 -23.02 5.39 -19.62
N THR A 2 -22.47 6.61 -19.74
CA THR A 2 -22.55 7.45 -20.96
C THR A 2 -21.58 7.08 -22.09
N GLY A 3 -20.79 6.00 -21.94
CA GLY A 3 -19.88 5.51 -22.98
C GLY A 3 -18.64 6.39 -23.25
N ARG A 4 -18.41 7.44 -22.46
CA ARG A 4 -17.29 8.39 -22.66
C ARG A 4 -16.08 8.00 -21.82
N VAL A 5 -15.48 6.84 -22.12
CA VAL A 5 -14.17 6.46 -21.56
C VAL A 5 -13.10 6.85 -22.57
N ASP A 6 -12.00 7.44 -22.10
CA ASP A 6 -10.84 7.85 -22.90
C ASP A 6 -11.11 8.98 -23.91
N ALA A 7 -12.13 9.80 -23.62
CA ALA A 7 -12.53 10.94 -24.44
C ALA A 7 -12.66 12.21 -23.60
N GLU A 8 -12.43 13.37 -24.23
CA GLU A 8 -12.63 14.66 -23.59
C GLU A 8 -14.09 14.83 -23.10
N GLY A 9 -14.24 15.41 -21.89
CA GLY A 9 -15.53 15.46 -21.17
C GLY A 9 -15.99 14.12 -20.59
N GLY A 10 -15.15 13.08 -20.66
CA GLY A 10 -15.37 11.75 -20.10
C GLY A 10 -14.31 11.35 -19.06
N LEU A 11 -14.23 10.06 -18.76
CA LEU A 11 -13.17 9.51 -17.89
C LEU A 11 -11.86 9.41 -18.68
N LEU A 12 -10.85 10.17 -18.27
CA LEU A 12 -9.50 10.10 -18.83
C LEU A 12 -8.54 9.39 -17.88
N LEU A 13 -7.56 8.69 -18.44
CA LEU A 13 -6.51 8.05 -17.64
C LEU A 13 -5.37 9.02 -17.35
N THR A 14 -4.81 8.90 -16.14
CA THR A 14 -3.60 9.61 -15.73
C THR A 14 -2.37 9.12 -16.45
N THR A 15 -1.35 9.96 -16.58
CA THR A 15 0.02 9.59 -16.92
C THR A 15 0.91 10.05 -15.76
N PRO A 16 0.92 9.33 -14.63
CA PRO A 16 1.64 9.75 -13.43
C PRO A 16 3.16 9.72 -13.66
N ALA A 17 3.91 10.55 -12.92
CA ALA A 17 5.39 10.54 -12.99
C ALA A 17 6.01 9.21 -12.56
N VAL A 18 5.33 8.49 -11.66
CA VAL A 18 5.61 7.09 -11.39
C VAL A 18 4.43 6.26 -11.88
N ASP A 19 4.64 5.52 -12.97
CA ASP A 19 3.64 4.58 -13.49
C ASP A 19 3.87 3.20 -12.85
N ALA A 20 3.33 3.02 -11.64
CA ALA A 20 3.48 1.77 -10.90
C ALA A 20 2.90 0.57 -11.67
N ILE A 21 1.82 0.77 -12.41
CA ILE A 21 1.16 -0.30 -13.18
C ILE A 21 2.07 -0.78 -14.31
N ASP A 22 2.62 0.15 -15.11
CA ASP A 22 3.58 -0.18 -16.18
C ASP A 22 4.85 -0.83 -15.61
N VAL A 23 5.40 -0.30 -14.52
CA VAL A 23 6.60 -0.88 -13.88
C VAL A 23 6.35 -2.31 -13.39
N LEU A 24 5.26 -2.54 -12.66
CA LEU A 24 4.88 -3.87 -12.17
C LEU A 24 4.63 -4.86 -13.32
N SER A 25 3.96 -4.40 -14.38
CA SER A 25 3.68 -5.21 -15.57
C SER A 25 4.97 -5.66 -16.28
N ARG A 26 5.97 -4.79 -16.39
CA ARG A 26 7.27 -5.10 -17.03
C ARG A 26 8.08 -6.15 -16.28
N ILE A 27 7.89 -6.29 -14.96
CA ILE A 27 8.54 -7.30 -14.15
C ILE A 27 7.67 -8.56 -13.97
N GLY A 28 6.61 -8.71 -14.77
CA GLY A 28 5.75 -9.88 -14.79
C GLY A 28 4.72 -9.95 -13.65
N LEU A 29 4.63 -8.91 -12.82
CA LEU A 29 3.60 -8.79 -11.79
C LEU A 29 2.33 -8.23 -12.42
N ARG A 30 1.51 -9.15 -12.95
CA ARG A 30 0.16 -8.88 -13.44
C ARG A 30 -0.86 -9.25 -12.37
N GLY A 31 -2.04 -8.64 -12.43
CA GLY A 31 -3.16 -9.01 -11.57
C GLY A 31 -3.50 -10.49 -11.73
N THR A 32 -3.87 -11.14 -10.63
CA THR A 32 -4.28 -12.54 -10.60
C THR A 32 -5.77 -12.64 -10.28
N PHE A 33 -6.39 -13.74 -10.67
CA PHE A 33 -7.76 -14.03 -10.30
C PHE A 33 -7.94 -15.52 -10.08
N ASP A 34 -8.62 -15.87 -9.00
CA ASP A 34 -9.04 -17.23 -8.67
C ASP A 34 -7.90 -18.28 -8.67
N ARG A 35 -6.65 -17.88 -8.40
CA ARG A 35 -5.55 -18.85 -8.21
C ARG A 35 -5.73 -19.68 -6.94
N TRP A 36 -6.41 -19.12 -5.95
CA TRP A 36 -6.81 -19.76 -4.72
C TRP A 36 -8.10 -19.10 -4.20
N ARG A 37 -8.78 -19.76 -3.28
CA ARG A 37 -10.06 -19.33 -2.72
C ARG A 37 -10.01 -19.30 -1.20
N GLY A 38 -10.74 -18.37 -0.58
CA GLY A 38 -10.88 -18.27 0.87
C GLY A 38 -11.57 -19.49 1.47
N GLY A 39 -11.21 -19.85 2.71
CA GLY A 39 -11.65 -21.08 3.35
C GLY A 39 -13.11 -21.01 3.81
N ALA A 40 -13.57 -19.82 4.24
CA ALA A 40 -14.89 -19.69 4.86
C ALA A 40 -16.04 -19.68 3.84
N ARG A 41 -15.90 -18.88 2.77
CA ARG A 41 -16.96 -18.70 1.75
C ARG A 41 -16.56 -19.14 0.34
N GLY A 42 -15.35 -19.68 0.14
CA GLY A 42 -14.89 -20.10 -1.19
C GLY A 42 -14.73 -18.96 -2.19
N LEU A 43 -14.57 -17.72 -1.70
CA LEU A 43 -14.45 -16.53 -2.54
C LEU A 43 -13.11 -16.52 -3.29
N PRO A 44 -13.10 -16.17 -4.59
CA PRO A 44 -11.87 -16.11 -5.36
C PRO A 44 -10.97 -14.97 -4.89
N GLU A 45 -9.66 -15.21 -4.88
CA GLU A 45 -8.67 -14.14 -4.76
C GLU A 45 -8.72 -13.21 -5.98
N PHE A 46 -8.39 -11.94 -5.74
CA PHE A 46 -8.08 -10.98 -6.80
C PHE A 46 -6.76 -10.28 -6.45
N THR A 47 -5.76 -10.38 -7.34
CA THR A 47 -4.41 -9.84 -7.14
C THR A 47 -3.75 -10.31 -5.84
N GLY A 48 -4.04 -11.55 -5.43
CA GLY A 48 -3.51 -12.17 -4.22
C GLY A 48 -4.24 -11.78 -2.94
N GLU A 49 -5.34 -11.04 -3.02
CA GLU A 49 -6.12 -10.56 -1.87
C GLU A 49 -7.53 -11.14 -1.86
N LEU A 50 -8.09 -11.34 -0.66
CA LEU A 50 -9.51 -11.66 -0.46
C LEU A 50 -10.32 -10.39 -0.14
N PRO A 51 -11.61 -10.34 -0.48
CA PRO A 51 -12.45 -9.22 -0.11
C PRO A 51 -12.51 -9.03 1.41
N VAL A 52 -12.27 -7.81 1.90
CA VAL A 52 -12.34 -7.50 3.35
C VAL A 52 -13.70 -7.83 3.97
N ALA A 53 -14.77 -7.83 3.16
CA ALA A 53 -16.11 -8.25 3.58
C ALA A 53 -16.19 -9.73 4.00
N ALA A 54 -15.16 -10.54 3.71
CA ALA A 54 -15.02 -11.92 4.13
C ALA A 54 -14.16 -12.10 5.39
N LEU A 55 -13.48 -11.05 5.85
CA LEU A 55 -12.50 -11.18 6.94
C LEU A 55 -13.13 -11.75 8.22
N ALA A 56 -14.33 -11.32 8.60
CA ALA A 56 -15.03 -11.88 9.75
C ALA A 56 -15.34 -13.37 9.57
N ASP A 57 -15.76 -13.79 8.36
CA ASP A 57 -16.02 -15.21 8.07
C ASP A 57 -14.72 -16.02 8.15
N GLU A 58 -13.60 -15.49 7.63
CA GLU A 58 -12.31 -16.18 7.67
C GLU A 58 -11.77 -16.30 9.12
N ILE A 59 -12.04 -15.33 9.99
CA ILE A 59 -11.67 -15.41 11.42
C ILE A 59 -12.54 -16.43 12.16
N GLU A 60 -13.87 -16.33 12.01
CA GLU A 60 -14.85 -17.16 12.72
C GLU A 60 -14.91 -18.62 12.20
N SER A 61 -14.32 -18.90 11.04
CA SER A 61 -14.33 -20.24 10.44
C SER A 61 -13.60 -21.26 11.32
N ALA A 62 -14.14 -22.48 11.37
CA ALA A 62 -13.50 -23.60 12.06
C ALA A 62 -12.58 -24.36 11.09
N GLY A 63 -11.36 -24.68 11.53
CA GLY A 63 -10.47 -25.61 10.85
C GLY A 63 -9.26 -24.97 10.14
N PRO A 64 -8.54 -25.76 9.33
CA PRO A 64 -7.38 -25.31 8.59
C PRO A 64 -7.75 -24.17 7.62
N GLY A 65 -7.04 -23.05 7.71
CA GLY A 65 -7.29 -21.86 6.88
C GLY A 65 -7.99 -20.71 7.60
N SER A 66 -8.47 -20.92 8.83
CA SER A 66 -8.99 -19.84 9.69
C SER A 66 -7.91 -18.78 9.98
N VAL A 67 -8.31 -17.51 9.92
CA VAL A 67 -7.41 -16.40 10.23
C VAL A 67 -7.29 -16.28 11.74
N ARG A 68 -6.15 -16.72 12.28
CA ARG A 68 -5.85 -16.64 13.72
C ARG A 68 -4.93 -15.49 14.10
N ALA A 69 -4.23 -14.92 13.12
CA ALA A 69 -3.37 -13.77 13.32
C ALA A 69 -3.61 -12.69 12.27
N LEU A 70 -3.61 -11.42 12.69
CA LEU A 70 -3.81 -10.27 11.81
C LEU A 70 -2.75 -9.20 12.04
N ILE A 71 -2.24 -8.61 10.95
CA ILE A 71 -1.46 -7.37 10.98
C ILE A 71 -2.28 -6.27 10.31
N THR A 72 -2.55 -5.18 11.02
CA THR A 72 -3.16 -3.97 10.45
C THR A 72 -2.12 -2.87 10.32
N VAL A 73 -2.19 -2.08 9.24
CA VAL A 73 -1.29 -0.94 9.00
C VAL A 73 -2.15 0.28 8.71
N ALA A 74 -2.13 1.26 9.63
CA ALA A 74 -2.90 2.51 9.55
C ALA A 74 -4.38 2.29 9.15
N GLY A 75 -5.01 1.25 9.69
CA GLY A 75 -6.33 0.77 9.26
C GLY A 75 -7.27 0.56 10.43
N ASN A 76 -8.54 0.94 10.24
CA ASN A 76 -9.62 0.76 11.21
C ASN A 76 -10.81 -0.03 10.64
N PRO A 77 -10.62 -1.30 10.24
CA PRO A 77 -11.67 -2.12 9.65
C PRO A 77 -12.89 -2.35 10.55
N ALA A 78 -12.78 -2.23 11.88
CA ALA A 78 -13.94 -2.22 12.77
C ALA A 78 -14.97 -1.12 12.40
N LEU A 79 -14.51 0.00 11.81
CA LEU A 79 -15.37 1.07 11.30
C LEU A 79 -15.45 1.15 9.77
N SER A 80 -14.39 0.77 9.06
CA SER A 80 -14.29 0.97 7.60
C SER A 80 -14.72 -0.24 6.77
N ALA A 81 -14.85 -1.43 7.36
CA ALA A 81 -15.29 -2.62 6.66
C ALA A 81 -16.82 -2.80 6.72
N PRO A 82 -17.44 -3.47 5.73
CA PRO A 82 -18.84 -3.84 5.81
C PRO A 82 -19.12 -4.69 7.04
N ASN A 83 -20.25 -4.44 7.71
CA ASN A 83 -20.65 -5.11 8.95
C ASN A 83 -19.58 -5.03 10.06
N GLY A 84 -19.07 -3.81 10.29
CA GLY A 84 -18.02 -3.51 11.28
C GLY A 84 -18.32 -4.03 12.70
N ALA A 85 -19.58 -4.02 13.14
CA ALA A 85 -19.96 -4.55 14.45
C ALA A 85 -19.70 -6.06 14.61
N ARG A 86 -19.86 -6.84 13.53
CA ARG A 86 -19.48 -8.26 13.54
C ARG A 86 -17.96 -8.41 13.53
N LEU A 87 -17.29 -7.69 12.64
CA LEU A 87 -15.84 -7.75 12.54
C LEU A 87 -15.15 -7.35 13.84
N ASP A 88 -15.63 -6.31 14.51
CA ASP A 88 -15.15 -5.86 15.82
C ASP A 88 -15.21 -6.98 16.88
N ARG A 89 -16.25 -7.81 16.89
CA ARG A 89 -16.31 -8.98 17.77
C ARG A 89 -15.32 -10.07 17.34
N ALA A 90 -15.27 -10.39 16.05
CA ALA A 90 -14.38 -11.41 15.51
C ALA A 90 -12.90 -11.08 15.75
N LEU A 91 -12.51 -9.80 15.70
CA LEU A 91 -11.15 -9.36 16.03
C LEU A 91 -10.73 -9.77 17.44
N GLY A 92 -11.66 -9.87 18.38
CA GLY A 92 -11.41 -10.34 19.75
C GLY A 92 -11.13 -11.85 19.87
N GLU A 93 -11.34 -12.63 18.81
CA GLU A 93 -11.12 -14.09 18.76
C GLU A 93 -9.74 -14.47 18.17
N LEU A 94 -8.99 -13.48 17.69
CA LEU A 94 -7.64 -13.67 17.15
C LEU A 94 -6.67 -14.11 18.24
N ASP A 95 -5.83 -15.11 17.94
CA ASP A 95 -4.74 -15.55 18.82
C ASP A 95 -3.63 -14.50 18.90
N HIS A 96 -3.47 -13.71 17.84
CA HIS A 96 -2.50 -12.63 17.81
C HIS A 96 -2.91 -11.50 16.87
N MET A 97 -2.64 -10.27 17.26
CA MET A 97 -2.91 -9.12 16.40
C MET A 97 -1.85 -8.05 16.63
N VAL A 98 -1.26 -7.56 15.54
CA VAL A 98 -0.29 -6.47 15.54
C VAL A 98 -0.88 -5.29 14.79
N ALA A 99 -0.88 -4.11 15.40
CA ALA A 99 -1.28 -2.88 14.74
C ALA A 99 -0.07 -1.96 14.54
N VAL A 100 0.21 -1.59 13.30
CA VAL A 100 1.15 -0.50 12.97
C VAL A 100 0.32 0.77 12.77
N ASP A 101 0.10 1.52 13.85
CA ASP A 101 -0.82 2.65 13.86
C ASP A 101 -0.30 3.76 14.80
N PRO A 102 -0.36 5.05 14.41
CA PRO A 102 -0.04 6.16 15.30
C PRO A 102 -1.11 6.40 16.38
N TYR A 103 -2.31 5.82 16.26
CA TYR A 103 -3.43 6.02 17.16
C TYR A 103 -3.93 4.72 17.78
N LEU A 104 -4.55 4.87 18.95
CA LEU A 104 -5.45 3.84 19.50
C LEU A 104 -6.85 4.09 18.95
N ASN A 105 -7.41 3.11 18.24
CA ASN A 105 -8.73 3.15 17.62
C ASN A 105 -9.54 1.88 17.92
N GLU A 106 -10.76 1.80 17.38
CA GLU A 106 -11.71 0.71 17.58
C GLU A 106 -11.18 -0.65 17.14
N THR A 107 -10.29 -0.67 16.15
CA THR A 107 -9.61 -1.89 15.72
C THR A 107 -8.39 -2.19 16.60
N THR A 108 -7.53 -1.20 16.85
CA THR A 108 -6.25 -1.47 17.56
C THR A 108 -6.44 -1.84 19.03
N ARG A 109 -7.60 -1.59 19.63
CA ARG A 109 -7.90 -2.06 20.99
C ARG A 109 -7.87 -3.60 21.13
N HIS A 110 -8.00 -4.31 20.02
CA HIS A 110 -7.88 -5.78 19.95
C HIS A 110 -6.42 -6.23 19.72
N ALA A 111 -5.51 -5.31 19.43
CA ALA A 111 -4.12 -5.63 19.15
C ALA A 111 -3.39 -6.06 20.42
N HIS A 112 -2.61 -7.13 20.30
CA HIS A 112 -1.70 -7.60 21.33
C HIS A 112 -0.43 -6.73 21.39
N VAL A 113 -0.04 -6.17 20.24
CA VAL A 113 1.08 -5.24 20.11
C VAL A 113 0.68 -4.08 19.20
N VAL A 114 0.86 -2.86 19.68
CA VAL A 114 0.75 -1.64 18.87
C VAL A 114 2.15 -1.08 18.63
N LEU A 115 2.52 -0.90 17.38
CA LEU A 115 3.82 -0.39 16.94
C LEU A 115 3.62 0.99 16.29
N PRO A 116 3.88 2.09 17.01
CA PRO A 116 3.66 3.42 16.48
C PRO A 116 4.73 3.77 15.41
N PRO A 117 4.34 4.08 14.17
CA PRO A 117 5.27 4.62 13.19
C PRO A 117 5.60 6.09 13.51
N ALA A 118 6.74 6.56 12.98
CA ALA A 118 7.14 7.96 13.05
C ALA A 118 6.03 8.88 12.51
N PRO A 119 5.85 10.08 13.10
CA PRO A 119 4.74 10.95 12.75
C PRO A 119 4.80 11.37 11.27
N PRO A 120 3.66 11.63 10.61
CA PRO A 120 3.62 12.02 9.20
C PRO A 120 4.48 13.25 8.85
N LEU A 121 4.68 14.16 9.81
CA LEU A 121 5.51 15.36 9.62
C LEU A 121 7.02 15.05 9.61
N ALA A 122 7.44 13.93 10.19
CA ALA A 122 8.83 13.50 10.26
C ALA A 122 9.24 12.57 9.11
N ARG A 123 8.34 12.29 8.16
CA ARG A 123 8.59 11.43 7.00
C ARG A 123 8.50 12.21 5.68
N ALA A 124 9.31 11.80 4.73
CA ALA A 124 9.13 12.21 3.35
C ALA A 124 7.87 11.56 2.79
N HIS A 125 7.24 12.19 1.79
CA HIS A 125 6.07 11.63 1.14
C HIS A 125 6.02 11.97 -0.34
N TYR A 126 5.65 10.96 -1.11
CA TYR A 126 5.26 11.07 -2.50
C TYR A 126 4.00 10.21 -2.67
N ASP A 127 2.96 10.78 -3.26
CA ASP A 127 1.70 10.08 -3.42
C ASP A 127 1.74 9.15 -4.64
N LEU A 128 1.90 7.85 -4.41
CA LEU A 128 1.92 6.88 -5.50
C LEU A 128 0.50 6.51 -5.96
N ALA A 129 -0.44 6.38 -5.02
CA ALA A 129 -1.75 5.81 -5.27
C ALA A 129 -2.73 6.84 -5.84
N LEU A 130 -2.85 8.02 -5.23
CA LEU A 130 -3.83 9.02 -5.66
C LEU A 130 -3.42 9.71 -6.96
N ASN A 131 -2.12 9.72 -7.29
CA ASN A 131 -1.66 10.19 -8.60
C ASN A 131 -2.21 9.37 -9.77
N VAL A 132 -2.65 8.12 -9.55
CA VAL A 132 -3.34 7.31 -10.57
C VAL A 132 -4.78 7.80 -10.80
N PHE A 133 -5.41 8.44 -9.80
CA PHE A 133 -6.78 8.94 -9.84
C PHE A 133 -6.89 10.46 -9.99
N ALA A 134 -5.76 11.15 -10.16
CA ALA A 134 -5.72 12.60 -10.28
C ALA A 134 -6.43 13.10 -11.55
N VAL A 135 -7.02 14.29 -11.49
CA VAL A 135 -7.65 14.95 -12.65
C VAL A 135 -6.64 15.71 -13.52
N ARG A 136 -5.37 15.74 -13.11
CA ARG A 136 -4.25 16.37 -13.82
C ARG A 136 -2.96 15.64 -13.46
N ASN A 137 -2.01 15.58 -14.39
CA ASN A 137 -0.73 14.93 -14.11
C ASN A 137 0.12 15.87 -13.26
N VAL A 138 0.45 15.43 -12.04
CA VAL A 138 1.26 16.20 -11.11
C VAL A 138 2.32 15.31 -10.47
N ALA A 139 3.40 15.92 -10.00
CA ALA A 139 4.39 15.26 -9.18
C ALA A 139 4.88 16.19 -8.08
N LYS A 140 4.75 15.75 -6.82
CA LYS A 140 5.22 16.52 -5.67
C LYS A 140 5.85 15.58 -4.66
N HIS A 141 7.06 15.92 -4.25
CA HIS A 141 7.72 15.31 -3.10
C HIS A 141 7.64 16.25 -1.92
N ALA A 142 7.05 15.80 -0.81
CA ALA A 142 7.08 16.50 0.46
C ALA A 142 8.27 16.01 1.29
N ALA A 143 9.17 16.92 1.66
CA ALA A 143 10.23 16.62 2.62
C ALA A 143 9.67 16.59 4.05
N PRO A 144 10.32 15.88 4.98
CA PRO A 144 10.02 16.02 6.41
C PRO A 144 10.11 17.48 6.84
N VAL A 145 9.18 17.92 7.67
CA VAL A 145 9.16 19.29 8.23
C VAL A 145 9.61 19.33 9.69
N VAL A 146 9.70 18.16 10.33
CA VAL A 146 10.32 17.99 11.65
C VAL A 146 11.34 16.86 11.61
N PRO A 147 12.41 16.91 12.43
CA PRO A 147 13.34 15.79 12.52
C PRO A 147 12.67 14.59 13.18
N ARG A 148 13.09 13.38 12.78
CA ARG A 148 12.76 12.14 13.50
C ARG A 148 13.70 11.93 14.68
N SER A 149 13.20 11.38 15.78
CA SER A 149 14.01 10.89 16.89
C SER A 149 14.81 9.64 16.49
N PRO A 150 16.00 9.38 17.07
CA PRO A 150 16.75 8.15 16.84
C PRO A 150 15.98 6.85 17.19
N ASP A 151 15.03 6.95 18.12
CA ASP A 151 14.22 5.81 18.57
C ASP A 151 12.95 5.59 17.73
N GLU A 152 12.57 6.58 16.91
CA GLU A 152 11.44 6.45 16.00
C GLU A 152 11.79 5.54 14.81
N ARG A 153 10.77 4.88 14.26
CA ARG A 153 10.87 4.03 13.07
C ARG A 153 9.75 4.40 12.11
N HIS A 154 10.05 4.51 10.84
CA HIS A 154 9.03 4.60 9.80
C HIS A 154 8.30 3.25 9.67
N ASP A 155 7.08 3.31 9.13
CA ASP A 155 6.28 2.13 8.77
C ASP A 155 7.07 1.08 7.96
N TRP A 156 7.83 1.49 6.95
CA TRP A 156 8.65 0.59 6.15
C TRP A 156 9.81 -0.06 6.94
N GLU A 157 10.37 0.65 7.95
CA GLU A 157 11.39 0.11 8.84
C GLU A 157 10.76 -0.96 9.74
N ILE A 158 9.59 -0.66 10.33
CA ILE A 158 8.82 -1.59 11.17
C ILE A 158 8.45 -2.85 10.39
N LEU A 159 7.85 -2.69 9.21
CA LEU A 159 7.39 -3.80 8.38
C LEU A 159 8.57 -4.64 7.86
N GLY A 160 9.66 -4.00 7.43
CA GLY A 160 10.87 -4.70 6.98
C GLY A 160 11.52 -5.50 8.12
N GLU A 161 11.55 -4.93 9.32
CA GLU A 161 12.07 -5.58 10.52
C GLU A 161 11.19 -6.73 11.02
N LEU A 162 9.87 -6.60 10.92
CA LEU A 162 8.91 -7.67 11.19
C LEU A 162 9.07 -8.80 10.17
N ALA A 163 9.07 -8.49 8.87
CA ALA A 163 9.24 -9.47 7.80
C ALA A 163 10.57 -10.22 7.95
N ALA A 164 11.68 -9.53 8.21
CA ALA A 164 12.96 -10.16 8.44
C ALA A 164 12.97 -11.07 9.68
N ARG A 165 12.21 -10.74 10.74
CA ARG A 165 12.13 -11.57 11.94
C ARG A 165 11.21 -12.77 11.75
N VAL A 166 10.07 -12.59 11.10
CA VAL A 166 9.04 -13.63 10.97
C VAL A 166 9.37 -14.60 9.82
N LEU A 167 9.82 -14.08 8.68
CA LEU A 167 9.96 -14.85 7.44
C LEU A 167 11.38 -15.37 7.21
N ALA A 168 12.42 -14.69 7.71
CA ALA A 168 13.80 -15.12 7.45
C ALA A 168 14.20 -16.30 8.35
N PRO A 169 14.84 -17.36 7.79
CA PRO A 169 15.45 -18.40 8.59
C PRO A 169 16.43 -17.79 9.60
N ARG A 170 16.56 -18.39 10.80
CA ARG A 170 17.39 -17.83 11.89
C ARG A 170 18.81 -17.46 11.44
N VAL A 171 19.44 -18.30 10.61
CA VAL A 171 20.79 -18.08 10.06
C VAL A 171 20.87 -16.86 9.11
N PHE A 172 19.76 -16.52 8.45
CA PHE A 172 19.65 -15.38 7.54
C PHE A 172 18.95 -14.16 8.15
N ARG A 173 18.55 -14.22 9.42
CA ARG A 173 17.85 -13.10 10.07
C ARG A 173 18.70 -11.82 10.13
N ARG A 174 19.98 -11.93 10.53
CA ARG A 174 20.91 -10.78 10.56
C ARG A 174 21.15 -10.16 9.17
N PRO A 175 21.47 -10.92 8.11
CA PRO A 175 21.59 -10.32 6.78
C PRO A 175 20.26 -9.76 6.25
N ALA A 176 19.12 -10.41 6.52
CA ALA A 176 17.80 -9.89 6.14
C ALA A 176 17.49 -8.54 6.81
N LEU A 177 17.79 -8.39 8.11
CA LEU A 177 17.64 -7.11 8.82
C LEU A 177 18.51 -6.00 8.23
N ARG A 178 19.76 -6.32 7.86
CA ARG A 178 20.63 -5.37 7.17
C ARG A 178 20.04 -4.96 5.83
N ALA A 179 19.54 -5.91 5.04
CA ALA A 179 18.93 -5.63 3.75
C ALA A 179 17.66 -4.80 3.87
N ALA A 180 16.79 -5.11 4.84
CA ALA A 180 15.58 -4.33 5.14
C ALA A 180 15.93 -2.86 5.41
N GLY A 181 16.96 -2.57 6.20
CA GLY A 181 17.43 -1.21 6.45
C GLY A 181 18.03 -0.47 5.24
N GLN A 182 18.35 -1.18 4.16
CA GLN A 182 18.89 -0.58 2.93
C GLN A 182 17.82 -0.22 1.88
N LEU A 183 16.59 -0.74 2.03
CA LEU A 183 15.44 -0.48 1.15
C LEU A 183 14.85 0.91 1.41
N ARG A 184 15.64 1.95 1.15
CA ARG A 184 15.26 3.35 1.37
C ARG A 184 14.22 3.79 0.33
N PRO A 185 13.01 4.23 0.75
CA PRO A 185 11.95 4.66 -0.17
C PRO A 185 12.42 5.72 -1.18
N ASP A 186 13.25 6.68 -0.77
CA ASP A 186 13.81 7.71 -1.65
C ASP A 186 14.57 7.16 -2.86
N ARG A 187 15.34 6.06 -2.67
CA ARG A 187 16.12 5.45 -3.76
C ARG A 187 15.21 4.73 -4.75
N ILE A 188 14.21 4.03 -4.21
CA ILE A 188 13.19 3.35 -5.01
C ILE A 188 12.40 4.40 -5.80
N LEU A 189 11.97 5.47 -5.15
CA LEU A 189 11.26 6.59 -5.77
C LEU A 189 12.08 7.26 -6.88
N ASP A 190 13.36 7.58 -6.65
CA ASP A 190 14.21 8.19 -7.69
C ASP A 190 14.34 7.29 -8.92
N LEU A 191 14.54 5.98 -8.72
CA LEU A 191 14.57 5.01 -9.82
C LEU A 191 13.23 4.99 -10.57
N LEU A 192 12.11 4.92 -9.85
CA LEU A 192 10.77 4.87 -10.44
C LEU A 192 10.44 6.15 -11.23
N LEU A 193 10.81 7.32 -10.73
CA LEU A 193 10.64 8.60 -11.43
C LEU A 193 11.44 8.66 -12.75
N ARG A 194 12.67 8.12 -12.75
CA ARG A 194 13.52 8.06 -13.94
C ARG A 194 13.00 7.08 -14.99
N LEU A 195 12.48 5.94 -14.53
CA LEU A 195 11.88 4.93 -15.41
C LEU A 195 10.52 5.37 -15.95
N GLY A 196 9.80 6.21 -15.20
CA GLY A 196 8.48 6.73 -15.54
C GLY A 196 8.41 7.53 -16.85
N PRO A 197 7.20 7.87 -17.31
CA PRO A 197 6.97 8.47 -18.62
C PRO A 197 7.50 9.90 -18.73
N HIS A 198 7.62 10.62 -17.60
CA HIS A 198 8.08 12.01 -17.55
C HIS A 198 9.59 12.15 -17.31
N LYS A 199 10.32 11.04 -17.13
CA LYS A 199 11.79 11.00 -16.95
C LYS A 199 12.30 11.97 -15.86
N LEU A 200 11.59 12.05 -14.74
CA LEU A 200 11.92 12.93 -13.63
C LEU A 200 12.99 12.31 -12.72
N SER A 201 13.44 13.08 -11.73
CA SER A 201 14.27 12.60 -10.64
C SER A 201 13.78 13.18 -9.31
N LEU A 202 14.13 12.53 -8.21
CA LEU A 202 13.81 13.01 -6.87
C LEU A 202 14.49 14.36 -6.58
N ALA A 203 15.71 14.57 -7.09
CA ALA A 203 16.40 15.86 -7.00
C ALA A 203 15.58 16.98 -7.66
N ARG A 204 15.06 16.73 -8.86
CA ARG A 204 14.22 17.71 -9.57
C ARG A 204 12.94 18.04 -8.82
N LEU A 205 12.30 17.06 -8.17
CA LEU A 205 11.12 17.32 -7.35
C LEU A 205 11.44 18.13 -6.09
N ARG A 206 12.64 17.97 -5.50
CA ARG A 206 13.08 18.75 -4.33
C ARG A 206 13.33 20.22 -4.67
N GLU A 207 13.75 20.52 -5.89
CA GLU A 207 13.88 21.90 -6.40
C GLU A 207 12.53 22.58 -6.65
N ALA A 208 11.43 21.82 -6.72
CA ALA A 208 10.08 22.31 -6.98
C ALA A 208 9.18 22.12 -5.73
N PRO A 209 9.28 23.00 -4.71
CA PRO A 209 8.58 22.83 -3.43
C PRO A 209 7.04 22.83 -3.57
N HIS A 210 6.52 23.49 -4.60
CA HIS A 210 5.09 23.52 -4.92
C HIS A 210 4.63 22.34 -5.78
N GLY A 211 5.55 21.45 -6.17
CA GLY A 211 5.31 20.38 -7.13
C GLY A 211 5.46 20.84 -8.57
N LEU A 212 5.39 19.87 -9.49
CA LEU A 212 5.40 20.08 -10.93
C LEU A 212 4.01 19.75 -11.48
N ASP A 213 3.51 20.66 -12.32
CA ASP A 213 2.41 20.39 -13.22
C ASP A 213 2.97 19.75 -14.49
N LEU A 214 2.58 18.50 -14.76
CA LEU A 214 3.02 17.70 -15.90
C LEU A 214 2.00 17.72 -17.04
N GLY A 215 1.01 18.61 -16.96
CA GLY A 215 0.02 18.87 -17.99
C GLY A 215 -1.31 18.15 -17.78
N PRO A 216 -2.29 18.45 -18.65
CA PRO A 216 -3.62 17.84 -18.59
C PRO A 216 -3.60 16.35 -18.94
N LEU A 217 -4.66 15.65 -18.55
CA LEU A 217 -4.91 14.29 -19.02
C LEU A 217 -5.15 14.30 -20.54
N GLN A 218 -4.76 13.22 -21.21
CA GLN A 218 -4.85 13.10 -22.67
C GLN A 218 -5.79 11.94 -23.03
N PRO A 219 -6.69 12.11 -24.01
CA PRO A 219 -7.50 11.01 -24.54
C PRO A 219 -6.65 10.01 -25.33
N GLY A 220 -7.25 8.87 -25.69
CA GLY A 220 -6.63 7.83 -26.52
C GLY A 220 -5.54 7.01 -25.81
N ARG A 221 -5.57 6.91 -24.49
CA ARG A 221 -4.58 6.20 -23.67
C ARG A 221 -5.03 4.81 -23.20
N VAL A 222 -6.31 4.48 -23.27
CA VAL A 222 -6.85 3.19 -22.78
C VAL A 222 -6.27 2.01 -23.57
N ALA A 223 -6.24 2.10 -24.90
CA ALA A 223 -5.71 1.02 -25.73
C ALA A 223 -4.24 0.69 -25.42
N ALA A 224 -3.44 1.71 -25.07
CA ALA A 224 -2.04 1.54 -24.68
C ALA A 224 -1.85 1.01 -23.24
N ARG A 225 -2.91 1.00 -22.42
CA ARG A 225 -2.88 0.60 -21.01
C ARG A 225 -3.57 -0.71 -20.69
N ILE A 226 -4.36 -1.24 -21.62
CA ILE A 226 -4.86 -2.61 -21.53
C ILE A 226 -3.68 -3.53 -21.86
N VAL A 227 -3.03 -4.02 -20.81
CA VAL A 227 -2.00 -5.06 -20.93
C VAL A 227 -2.71 -6.39 -21.15
N THR A 228 -2.64 -6.92 -22.37
CA THR A 228 -2.98 -8.33 -22.66
C THR A 228 -1.88 -9.27 -22.18
#